data_AF-A0A2W1DJZ8-F1
#
_entry.id   AF-A0A2W1DJZ8-F1
#
_cell.length_a   1.000
_cell.length_b   1.000
_cell.length_c   1.000
_cell.angle_alpha   90.00
_cell.angle_beta   90.00
_cell.angle_gamma   90.00
#
_symmetry.space_group_name_H-M   'P 1'
#
loop_
_entity.id
_entity.type
_entity.pdbx_description
1 polymer ?
#
loop_
_entity_poly.entity_id
_entity_poly.type
_entity_poly.pdbx_seq_one_letter_code
_entity_poly.pdbx_strand_id
1 'polypeptide(L)'
;MPGEYAHDDWTWTWSIFPLSCLLAALTLATFVLAFPPSKSIYRKVWMCIIAIPVWYAFRYCDHVSHDYLINDTFARTCIIWLSHASYEICVLEFKPLLNREEWGRRSSGLLKRTEVKERFYQARKVLCDRNHVQVAQNKGQYLPVASDPFNGDMKYTITDKKTDEHVGTATRISHGVPIPEGHSHGYTRWKLVRYHIVKWLVLRVIQLALAKYESTWSPMILYQDTNHTFSPTVKMLYQIYCNFEDTIDWCFGSIMLYDSWHSVFAILFLVTYLDEPQEWSLSLFGNIKNAWSVRSYWSRHWHNFIYHSFNGHIKCVTRGWLAMKRGTLSTRLTENTAVFFLSGLMHTAVRWQMAPWADIWAITFWYVAQMVPIITETAFVPLYRSVRVYAAKRWQFKEDAEWVVRMEYAAGYFWVAIWFGWSIPMYYHVRDQRTDILIERLRLEYLQVALAKGNRTE
;
A
#
# COMPACT_ATOMS: atom_id res chain seq x y z
N MET A 1 -19.51 -12.10 -12.09
CA MET A 1 -18.28 -11.27 -11.97
C MET A 1 -18.62 -9.99 -11.21
N PRO A 2 -17.69 -9.40 -10.45
CA PRO A 2 -17.88 -8.07 -9.88
C PRO A 2 -17.78 -7.01 -10.98
N GLY A 3 -18.86 -6.84 -11.74
CA GLY A 3 -18.95 -5.89 -12.86
C GLY A 3 -20.32 -5.23 -13.02
N GLU A 4 -21.33 -5.70 -12.29
CA GLU A 4 -22.73 -5.20 -12.33
C GLU A 4 -23.17 -4.63 -10.97
N TYR A 5 -22.24 -4.10 -10.17
CA TYR A 5 -22.57 -3.44 -8.90
C TYR A 5 -22.66 -1.92 -9.06
N ALA A 6 -23.09 -1.45 -10.23
CA ALA A 6 -23.46 -0.06 -10.40
C ALA A 6 -24.86 0.14 -9.81
N HIS A 7 -25.07 1.27 -9.14
CA HIS A 7 -26.42 1.71 -8.83
C HIS A 7 -27.15 1.87 -10.18
N ASP A 8 -28.27 1.18 -10.39
CA ASP A 8 -28.98 1.18 -11.69
C ASP A 8 -29.31 2.60 -12.18
N ASP A 9 -29.47 3.54 -11.25
CA ASP A 9 -29.74 4.96 -11.50
C ASP A 9 -28.48 5.86 -11.50
N TRP A 10 -27.27 5.32 -11.71
CA TRP A 10 -26.05 6.15 -11.69
C TRP A 10 -26.10 7.25 -12.75
N THR A 11 -25.85 8.49 -12.34
CA THR A 11 -25.63 9.61 -13.25
C THR A 11 -24.39 10.40 -12.85
N TRP A 12 -23.68 10.97 -13.82
CA TRP A 12 -22.40 11.64 -13.59
C TRP A 12 -22.48 12.79 -12.56
N THR A 13 -23.65 13.41 -12.38
CA THR A 13 -23.87 14.47 -11.39
C THR A 13 -23.74 13.96 -9.96
N TRP A 14 -24.00 12.68 -9.71
CA TRP A 14 -23.86 12.06 -8.39
C TRP A 14 -22.40 11.97 -7.96
N SER A 15 -21.46 11.90 -8.91
CA SER A 15 -20.02 11.90 -8.62
C SER A 15 -19.54 13.22 -8.01
N ILE A 16 -20.25 14.34 -8.27
CA ILE A 16 -19.88 15.67 -7.77
C ILE A 16 -19.84 15.66 -6.24
N PHE A 17 -20.80 15.01 -5.60
CA PHE A 17 -20.91 15.00 -4.13
C PHE A 17 -19.69 14.38 -3.43
N PRO A 18 -19.35 13.09 -3.60
CA PRO A 18 -18.20 12.47 -2.93
C PRO A 18 -16.87 13.12 -3.33
N LEU A 19 -16.72 13.57 -4.59
CA LEU A 19 -15.54 14.30 -5.04
C LEU A 19 -15.40 15.65 -4.33
N SER A 20 -16.49 16.41 -4.18
CA SER A 20 -16.49 17.69 -3.45
C SER A 20 -16.15 17.50 -1.97
N CYS A 21 -16.65 16.44 -1.33
CA CYS A 21 -16.30 16.09 0.04
C CYS A 21 -14.80 15.80 0.19
N LEU A 22 -14.21 15.00 -0.70
CA LEU A 22 -12.78 14.73 -0.68
C LEU A 22 -11.95 16.01 -0.93
N LEU A 23 -12.36 16.87 -1.87
CA LEU A 23 -11.71 18.16 -2.12
C LEU A 23 -11.79 19.10 -0.91
N ALA A 24 -12.92 19.12 -0.21
CA ALA A 24 -13.07 19.88 1.03
C ALA A 24 -12.12 19.34 2.12
N ALA A 25 -12.01 18.02 2.27
CA ALA A 25 -11.07 17.39 3.19
C ALA A 25 -9.60 17.74 2.87
N LEU A 26 -9.22 17.64 1.59
CA LEU A 26 -7.88 18.02 1.10
C LEU A 26 -7.56 19.49 1.41
N THR A 27 -8.53 20.37 1.18
CA THR A 27 -8.39 21.82 1.45
C THR A 27 -8.21 22.08 2.94
N LEU A 28 -9.03 21.47 3.80
CA LEU A 28 -8.94 21.59 5.25
C LEU A 28 -7.60 21.04 5.78
N ALA A 29 -7.17 19.86 5.34
CA ALA A 29 -5.90 19.28 5.73
C ALA A 29 -4.71 20.15 5.30
N THR A 30 -4.74 20.69 4.07
CA THR A 30 -3.71 21.62 3.59
C THR A 30 -3.66 22.88 4.45
N PHE A 31 -4.82 23.45 4.80
CA PHE A 31 -4.89 24.59 5.70
C PHE A 31 -4.30 24.29 7.09
N VAL A 32 -4.67 23.14 7.68
CA VAL A 32 -4.15 22.70 8.98
C VAL A 32 -2.64 22.47 8.91
N LEU A 33 -2.11 21.89 7.85
CA LEU A 33 -0.65 21.70 7.70
C LEU A 33 0.10 23.02 7.49
N ALA A 34 -0.51 23.99 6.80
CA ALA A 34 0.07 25.32 6.58
C ALA A 34 0.09 26.16 7.87
N PHE A 35 -0.94 26.01 8.71
CA PHE A 35 -1.12 26.71 9.98
C PHE A 35 -1.36 25.72 11.13
N PRO A 36 -0.36 24.90 11.46
CA PRO A 36 -0.58 23.77 12.33
C PRO A 36 -0.79 24.22 13.78
N PRO A 37 -1.82 23.70 14.48
CA PRO A 37 -2.09 24.07 15.85
C PRO A 37 -0.88 23.85 16.77
N SER A 38 -0.71 24.74 17.75
CA SER A 38 0.43 24.68 18.69
C SER A 38 0.32 23.52 19.67
N LYS A 39 -0.89 23.17 20.11
CA LYS A 39 -1.15 22.07 21.06
C LYS A 39 -1.56 20.79 20.32
N SER A 40 -1.03 19.65 20.75
CA SER A 40 -1.33 18.33 20.18
C SER A 40 -2.83 17.97 20.23
N ILE A 41 -3.54 18.38 21.30
CA ILE A 41 -4.99 18.15 21.41
C ILE A 41 -5.78 18.78 20.27
N TYR A 42 -5.43 20.01 19.86
CA TYR A 42 -6.12 20.68 18.76
C TYR A 42 -5.85 20.01 17.42
N ARG A 43 -4.66 19.44 17.21
CA ARG A 43 -4.35 18.65 16.01
C ARG A 43 -5.27 17.43 15.88
N LYS A 44 -5.53 16.73 16.99
CA LYS A 44 -6.46 15.60 17.04
C LYS A 44 -7.90 16.03 16.74
N VAL A 45 -8.35 17.15 17.31
CA VAL A 45 -9.68 17.72 17.02
C VAL A 45 -9.82 18.07 15.53
N TRP A 46 -8.82 18.72 14.93
CA TRP A 46 -8.79 18.99 13.49
C TRP A 46 -8.82 17.72 12.65
N MET A 47 -8.15 16.66 13.09
CA MET A 47 -8.20 15.37 12.40
C MET A 47 -9.61 14.77 12.42
N CYS A 48 -10.34 14.87 13.55
CA CYS A 48 -11.74 14.46 13.61
C CYS A 48 -12.62 15.28 12.64
N ILE A 49 -12.37 16.59 12.53
CA ILE A 49 -13.10 17.47 11.60
C ILE A 49 -12.81 17.07 10.14
N ILE A 50 -11.55 16.79 9.79
CA ILE A 50 -11.15 16.33 8.45
C ILE A 50 -11.73 14.95 8.13
N ALA A 51 -11.86 14.07 9.12
CA ALA A 51 -12.40 12.73 8.93
C ALA A 51 -13.87 12.72 8.51
N ILE A 52 -14.68 13.72 8.88
CA ILE A 52 -16.10 13.81 8.52
C ILE A 52 -16.30 13.84 6.99
N PRO A 53 -15.77 14.82 6.23
CA PRO A 53 -15.94 14.84 4.79
C PRO A 53 -15.28 13.64 4.09
N VAL A 54 -14.16 13.11 4.60
CA VAL A 54 -13.59 11.87 4.04
C VAL A 54 -14.51 10.68 4.23
N TRP A 55 -15.13 10.56 5.40
CA TRP A 55 -16.10 9.49 5.68
C TRP A 55 -17.32 9.61 4.75
N TYR A 56 -17.82 10.82 4.50
CA TYR A 56 -18.88 11.02 3.50
C TYR A 56 -18.42 10.63 2.09
N ALA A 57 -17.24 11.06 1.65
CA ALA A 57 -16.69 10.66 0.35
C ALA A 57 -16.56 9.14 0.24
N PHE A 58 -16.09 8.48 1.30
CA PHE A 58 -15.99 7.03 1.38
C PHE A 58 -17.37 6.34 1.39
N ARG A 59 -18.35 6.86 2.14
CA ARG A 59 -19.69 6.25 2.25
C ARG A 59 -20.48 6.31 0.94
N TYR A 60 -20.16 7.26 0.07
CA TYR A 60 -20.82 7.49 -1.21
C TYR A 60 -19.85 7.29 -2.39
N CYS A 61 -18.81 6.48 -2.22
CA CYS A 61 -17.82 6.21 -3.25
C CYS A 61 -18.39 5.43 -4.44
N ASP A 62 -19.46 4.68 -4.25
CA ASP A 62 -20.23 3.97 -5.28
C ASP A 62 -20.91 4.94 -6.27
N HIS A 63 -21.06 6.20 -5.89
CA HIS A 63 -21.59 7.25 -6.77
C HIS A 63 -20.52 7.88 -7.68
N VAL A 64 -19.23 7.55 -7.51
CA VAL A 64 -18.14 8.20 -8.27
C VAL A 64 -18.14 7.77 -9.73
N SER A 65 -18.39 6.49 -10.01
CA SER A 65 -18.39 5.91 -11.34
C SER A 65 -19.36 4.74 -11.45
N HIS A 66 -19.78 4.41 -12.66
CA HIS A 66 -20.41 3.12 -12.95
C HIS A 66 -19.39 1.95 -12.85
N ASP A 67 -18.09 2.24 -12.98
CA ASP A 67 -17.04 1.21 -12.92
C ASP A 67 -16.68 0.87 -11.46
N TYR A 68 -16.85 -0.41 -11.10
CA TYR A 68 -16.54 -0.94 -9.78
C TYR A 68 -15.07 -0.69 -9.36
N LEU A 69 -14.11 -0.86 -10.29
CA LEU A 69 -12.69 -0.69 -9.99
C LEU A 69 -12.36 0.78 -9.69
N ILE A 70 -13.03 1.72 -10.35
CA ILE A 70 -12.88 3.15 -10.05
C ILE A 70 -13.40 3.44 -8.64
N ASN A 71 -14.58 2.92 -8.29
CA ASN A 71 -15.17 3.12 -6.96
C ASN A 71 -14.31 2.49 -5.85
N ASP A 72 -13.85 1.23 -6.03
CA ASP A 72 -12.92 0.54 -5.11
C ASP A 72 -11.63 1.33 -4.91
N THR A 73 -11.03 1.81 -6.02
CA THR A 73 -9.80 2.62 -5.97
C THR A 73 -10.04 3.95 -5.25
N PHE A 74 -11.17 4.62 -5.48
CA PHE A 74 -11.52 5.86 -4.79
C PHE A 74 -11.72 5.65 -3.29
N ALA A 75 -12.47 4.60 -2.90
CA ALA A 75 -12.69 4.26 -1.50
C ALA A 75 -11.38 3.95 -0.76
N ARG A 76 -10.47 3.19 -1.39
CA ARG A 76 -9.11 2.98 -0.87
C ARG A 76 -8.36 4.29 -0.71
N THR A 77 -8.41 5.14 -1.73
CA THR A 77 -7.74 6.45 -1.72
C THR A 77 -8.18 7.28 -0.52
N CYS A 78 -9.48 7.32 -0.21
CA CYS A 78 -10.00 8.02 0.97
C CYS A 78 -9.36 7.54 2.28
N ILE A 79 -9.29 6.23 2.53
CA ILE A 79 -8.74 5.68 3.78
C ILE A 79 -7.21 5.85 3.84
N ILE A 80 -6.52 5.56 2.74
CA ILE A 80 -5.05 5.69 2.63
C ILE A 80 -4.66 7.15 2.90
N TRP A 81 -5.34 8.08 2.25
CA TRP A 81 -5.09 9.50 2.41
C TRP A 81 -5.41 9.98 3.83
N LEU A 82 -6.53 9.54 4.42
CA LEU A 82 -6.87 9.89 5.81
C LEU A 82 -5.79 9.44 6.79
N SER A 83 -5.27 8.23 6.58
CA SER A 83 -4.20 7.64 7.40
C SER A 83 -2.87 8.38 7.22
N HIS A 84 -2.58 8.85 6.02
CA HIS A 84 -1.42 9.71 5.75
C HIS A 84 -1.57 11.08 6.41
N ALA A 85 -2.70 11.74 6.22
CA ALA A 85 -2.99 13.03 6.84
C ALA A 85 -2.91 12.95 8.37
N SER A 86 -3.47 11.90 8.99
CA SER A 86 -3.38 11.70 10.44
C SER A 86 -1.94 11.44 10.90
N TYR A 87 -1.15 10.71 10.12
CA TYR A 87 0.26 10.49 10.41
C TYR A 87 1.04 11.82 10.41
N GLU A 88 0.88 12.64 9.37
CA GLU A 88 1.59 13.91 9.25
C GLU A 88 1.14 14.95 10.31
N ILE A 89 -0.17 15.06 10.54
CA ILE A 89 -0.74 16.05 11.44
C ILE A 89 -0.54 15.66 12.91
N CYS A 90 -0.82 14.39 13.28
CA CYS A 90 -0.88 13.96 14.67
C CYS A 90 0.36 13.19 15.16
N VAL A 91 1.06 12.45 14.30
CA VAL A 91 2.22 11.63 14.71
C VAL A 91 3.52 12.39 14.47
N LEU A 92 3.73 12.89 13.25
CA LEU A 92 4.93 13.65 12.92
C LEU A 92 4.85 15.10 13.41
N GLU A 93 3.64 15.59 13.68
CA GLU A 93 3.34 16.95 14.08
C GLU A 93 4.05 17.97 13.16
N PHE A 94 3.84 17.82 11.85
CA PHE A 94 4.49 18.65 10.84
C PHE A 94 4.34 20.15 11.15
N LYS A 95 5.41 20.90 10.86
CA LYS A 95 5.49 22.35 10.93
C LYS A 95 6.25 22.87 9.70
N PRO A 96 5.70 23.84 8.96
CA PRO A 96 6.41 24.43 7.84
C PRO A 96 7.66 25.15 8.34
N LEU A 97 8.78 24.97 7.64
CA LEU A 97 10.02 25.67 7.91
C LEU A 97 9.98 27.03 7.23
N LEU A 98 10.11 28.08 8.03
CA LEU A 98 10.22 29.43 7.53
C LEU A 98 11.59 29.98 7.89
N ASN A 99 12.32 30.46 6.88
CA ASN A 99 13.63 31.07 7.09
C ASN A 99 13.46 32.45 7.75
N ARG A 100 13.31 32.47 9.09
CA ARG A 100 13.09 33.72 9.83
C ARG A 100 14.21 34.75 9.64
N GLU A 101 15.44 34.32 9.36
CA GLU A 101 16.59 35.24 9.20
C GLU A 101 16.54 36.02 7.90
N GLU A 102 16.18 35.35 6.78
CA GLU A 102 15.93 36.03 5.51
C GLU A 102 14.70 36.95 5.58
N TRP A 103 13.72 36.59 6.40
CA TRP A 103 12.41 37.23 6.42
C TRP A 103 12.34 38.39 7.41
N GLY A 104 13.06 38.30 8.53
CA GLY A 104 13.09 39.32 9.59
C GLY A 104 13.70 40.66 9.18
N ARG A 105 14.50 40.71 8.10
CA ARG A 105 15.10 41.95 7.59
C ARG A 105 14.21 42.78 6.67
N ARG A 106 13.04 42.28 6.23
CA ARG A 106 12.17 42.98 5.26
C ARG A 106 10.77 43.25 5.82
N SER A 107 10.48 44.51 6.18
CA SER A 107 9.20 44.92 6.78
C SER A 107 8.16 45.39 5.75
N SER A 108 7.56 44.49 4.96
CA SER A 108 6.45 44.87 4.06
C SER A 108 5.35 43.82 3.95
N GLY A 109 4.10 44.23 3.70
CA GLY A 109 2.95 43.34 3.53
C GLY A 109 3.09 42.30 2.41
N LEU A 110 4.02 42.53 1.47
CA LEU A 110 4.40 41.55 0.43
C LEU A 110 5.05 40.30 1.05
N LEU A 111 5.81 40.46 2.14
CA LEU A 111 6.44 39.37 2.87
C LEU A 111 5.36 38.42 3.42
N LYS A 112 4.35 38.95 4.12
CA LYS A 112 3.27 38.14 4.70
C LYS A 112 2.53 37.30 3.64
N ARG A 113 2.30 37.86 2.45
CA ARG A 113 1.70 37.10 1.33
C ARG A 113 2.61 35.98 0.84
N THR A 114 3.91 36.24 0.76
CA THR A 114 4.91 35.23 0.37
C THR A 114 4.96 34.13 1.43
N GLU A 115 4.83 34.47 2.73
CA GLU A 115 4.91 33.49 3.85
C GLU A 115 3.77 32.49 3.74
N VAL A 116 2.57 33.04 3.54
CA VAL A 116 1.35 32.24 3.40
C VAL A 116 1.49 31.31 2.20
N LYS A 117 1.97 31.82 1.05
CA LYS A 117 2.21 31.00 -0.15
C LYS A 117 3.20 29.86 0.12
N GLU A 118 4.31 30.14 0.79
CA GLU A 118 5.32 29.14 1.13
C GLU A 118 4.78 28.06 2.09
N ARG A 119 4.01 28.46 3.11
CA ARG A 119 3.34 27.51 4.01
C ARG A 119 2.39 26.59 3.27
N PHE A 120 1.57 27.13 2.38
CA PHE A 120 0.64 26.33 1.57
C PHE A 120 1.39 25.41 0.60
N TYR A 121 2.49 25.87 0.02
CA TYR A 121 3.35 25.06 -0.83
C TYR A 121 3.91 23.85 -0.07
N GLN A 122 4.55 24.08 1.09
CA GLN A 122 5.08 23.00 1.93
C GLN A 122 3.97 22.07 2.44
N ALA A 123 2.83 22.62 2.86
CA ALA A 123 1.68 21.83 3.32
C ALA A 123 1.14 20.89 2.23
N ARG A 124 0.96 21.41 1.01
CA ARG A 124 0.54 20.62 -0.15
C ARG A 124 1.58 19.53 -0.46
N LYS A 125 2.86 19.89 -0.43
CA LYS A 125 3.94 18.94 -0.70
C LYS A 125 3.95 17.78 0.29
N VAL A 126 3.83 18.05 1.60
CA VAL A 126 3.73 16.99 2.62
C VAL A 126 2.49 16.12 2.42
N LEU A 127 1.36 16.73 2.06
CA LEU A 127 0.12 15.99 1.85
C LEU A 127 0.21 15.03 0.64
N CYS A 128 1.03 15.37 -0.35
CA CYS A 128 1.29 14.56 -1.54
C CYS A 128 2.60 13.75 -1.46
N ASP A 129 3.45 13.97 -0.45
CA ASP A 129 4.73 13.29 -0.28
C ASP A 129 4.51 11.84 0.13
N ARG A 130 4.77 10.94 -0.81
CA ARG A 130 4.63 9.49 -0.65
C ARG A 130 5.81 8.86 0.10
N ASN A 131 6.96 9.52 0.12
CA ASN A 131 8.21 8.97 0.63
C ASN A 131 8.65 9.63 1.95
N HIS A 132 7.90 10.62 2.43
CA HIS A 132 8.18 11.40 3.65
C HIS A 132 9.60 11.98 3.70
N VAL A 133 10.18 12.25 2.52
CA VAL A 133 11.56 12.74 2.38
C VAL A 133 11.66 14.13 2.98
N GLN A 134 10.63 14.95 2.82
CA GLN A 134 10.64 16.34 3.26
C GLN A 134 10.62 16.49 4.78
N VAL A 135 9.87 15.62 5.48
CA VAL A 135 9.82 15.69 6.96
C VAL A 135 11.14 15.27 7.58
N ALA A 136 11.81 14.28 6.98
CA ALA A 136 13.14 13.85 7.41
C ALA A 136 14.18 14.97 7.20
N GLN A 137 14.12 15.67 6.06
CA GLN A 137 14.95 16.84 5.77
C GLN A 137 14.67 18.00 6.74
N ASN A 138 13.39 18.32 6.99
CA ASN A 138 12.99 19.47 7.79
C ASN A 138 13.34 19.35 9.27
N LYS A 139 13.33 18.14 9.83
CA LYS A 139 13.66 17.96 11.25
C LYS A 139 15.16 18.07 11.54
N GLY A 140 16.01 18.27 10.52
CA GLY A 140 17.46 18.23 10.69
C GLY A 140 17.89 16.98 11.45
N GLN A 141 17.13 15.88 11.33
CA GLN A 141 17.41 14.61 11.98
C GLN A 141 18.58 13.96 11.24
N TYR A 142 19.75 14.58 11.37
CA TYR A 142 21.01 13.89 11.33
C TYR A 142 20.86 12.69 12.27
N LEU A 143 20.97 11.49 11.69
CA LEU A 143 21.06 10.27 12.46
C LEU A 143 22.19 10.45 13.49
N PRO A 144 22.00 10.04 14.76
CA PRO A 144 23.04 10.19 15.78
C PRO A 144 24.31 9.51 15.29
N VAL A 145 25.38 10.29 15.24
CA VAL A 145 26.74 9.83 14.98
C VAL A 145 27.17 9.06 16.22
N ALA A 146 27.13 7.73 16.17
CA ALA A 146 27.87 6.94 17.14
C ALA A 146 29.30 6.81 16.59
N SER A 147 30.25 7.50 17.20
CA SER A 147 31.67 7.27 16.94
C SER A 147 32.07 5.93 17.57
N ASP A 148 32.60 5.01 16.76
CA ASP A 148 33.36 3.88 17.27
C ASP A 148 34.72 4.43 17.77
N PRO A 149 35.04 4.34 19.08
CA PRO A 149 36.24 4.94 19.63
C PRO A 149 37.54 4.24 19.23
N PHE A 150 37.50 3.09 18.53
CA PHE A 150 38.69 2.26 18.31
C PHE A 150 39.16 2.09 16.87
N ASN A 151 38.40 2.56 15.86
CA ASN A 151 38.85 2.43 14.48
C ASN A 151 38.40 3.67 13.68
N GLY A 152 39.36 4.44 13.18
CA GLY A 152 39.12 5.67 12.39
C GLY A 152 38.37 5.46 11.06
N ASP A 153 37.87 4.25 10.80
CA ASP A 153 36.98 3.93 9.69
C ASP A 153 35.51 4.03 10.14
N MET A 154 34.84 5.10 9.70
CA MET A 154 33.40 5.26 9.87
C MET A 154 32.64 4.21 9.05
N LYS A 155 32.39 3.03 9.63
CA LYS A 155 31.41 2.07 9.10
C LYS A 155 30.01 2.48 9.53
N TYR A 156 29.27 3.10 8.61
CA TYR A 156 27.86 3.41 8.81
C TYR A 156 27.02 2.13 8.69
N THR A 157 26.56 1.58 9.81
CA THR A 157 25.36 0.75 9.81
C THR A 157 24.15 1.67 9.87
N ILE A 158 23.66 2.08 8.70
CA ILE A 158 22.36 2.75 8.60
C ILE A 158 21.31 1.66 8.86
N THR A 159 20.90 1.54 10.12
CA THR A 159 19.59 0.94 10.38
C THR A 159 18.56 2.02 10.09
N ASP A 160 17.68 1.78 9.13
CA ASP A 160 16.56 2.69 8.94
C ASP A 160 15.78 2.72 10.26
N LYS A 161 15.75 3.88 10.92
CA LYS A 161 15.08 4.06 12.21
C LYS A 161 13.59 3.67 12.15
N LYS A 162 13.01 3.59 10.95
CA LYS A 162 11.62 3.22 10.69
C LYS A 162 11.42 1.73 10.34
N THR A 163 12.42 0.96 9.94
CA THR A 163 12.24 -0.47 9.62
C THR A 163 13.13 -1.42 10.45
N ASP A 164 14.12 -0.87 11.16
CA ASP A 164 15.19 -1.62 11.83
C ASP A 164 15.88 -2.64 10.88
N GLU A 165 15.79 -2.45 9.55
CA GLU A 165 16.54 -3.19 8.54
C GLU A 165 17.92 -2.54 8.31
N HIS A 166 18.95 -3.36 8.08
CA HIS A 166 20.26 -2.90 7.63
C HIS A 166 20.15 -2.37 6.20
N VAL A 167 20.20 -1.05 6.03
CA VAL A 167 20.47 -0.43 4.73
C VAL A 167 21.96 -0.63 4.47
N GLY A 168 22.30 -1.17 3.30
CA GLY A 168 23.67 -1.54 2.93
C GLY A 168 24.68 -0.38 3.05
N THR A 169 25.95 -0.76 3.05
CA THR A 169 27.13 0.10 3.23
C THR A 169 27.08 1.35 2.35
N ALA A 170 26.70 2.50 2.91
CA ALA A 170 26.76 3.78 2.20
C ALA A 170 28.23 4.21 2.10
N THR A 171 28.80 4.14 0.90
CA THR A 171 30.13 4.70 0.61
C THR A 171 30.09 6.23 0.64
N ARG A 172 30.79 6.78 1.65
CA ARG A 172 31.45 8.11 1.75
C ARG A 172 30.94 9.21 0.79
N ILE A 173 30.23 10.20 1.34
CA ILE A 173 30.05 11.52 0.70
C ILE A 173 30.42 12.61 1.70
N SER A 174 31.50 13.31 1.42
CA SER A 174 31.88 14.57 2.05
C SER A 174 30.95 15.68 1.55
N HIS A 175 30.28 16.37 2.49
CA HIS A 175 29.39 17.52 2.29
C HIS A 175 28.07 17.25 1.53
N GLY A 176 27.03 16.98 2.31
CA GLY A 176 25.65 16.88 1.83
C GLY A 176 24.99 15.61 2.34
N VAL A 177 23.88 15.75 3.06
CA VAL A 177 23.02 14.62 3.42
C VAL A 177 22.60 13.94 2.11
N PRO A 178 22.78 12.63 1.94
CA PRO A 178 22.26 11.93 0.77
C PRO A 178 20.74 12.17 0.74
N ILE A 179 20.27 12.92 -0.24
CA ILE A 179 18.89 12.85 -0.68
C ILE A 179 18.68 11.37 -0.98
N PRO A 180 17.68 10.66 -0.41
CA PRO A 180 17.32 9.33 -0.91
C PRO A 180 17.10 9.54 -2.40
N GLU A 181 17.97 9.00 -3.25
CA GLU A 181 18.10 9.41 -4.65
C GLU A 181 16.69 9.57 -5.24
N GLY A 182 16.22 10.83 -5.35
CA GLY A 182 14.96 11.10 -6.00
C GLY A 182 15.07 10.44 -7.36
N HIS A 183 14.08 9.65 -7.75
CA HIS A 183 14.18 8.68 -8.86
C HIS A 183 15.01 9.26 -10.00
N SER A 184 16.30 8.91 -10.06
CA SER A 184 17.29 9.64 -10.86
C SER A 184 17.27 9.10 -12.28
N HIS A 185 16.08 9.09 -12.89
CA HIS A 185 15.88 8.62 -14.25
C HIS A 185 16.36 9.63 -15.29
N GLY A 186 16.76 10.84 -14.90
CA GLY A 186 17.31 11.87 -15.79
C GLY A 186 16.32 12.35 -16.86
N TYR A 187 15.02 12.18 -16.66
CA TYR A 187 14.02 12.62 -17.64
C TYR A 187 13.62 14.06 -17.38
N THR A 188 13.50 14.83 -18.45
CA THR A 188 12.77 16.09 -18.41
C THR A 188 11.30 15.83 -18.14
N ARG A 189 10.58 16.84 -17.64
CA ARG A 189 9.15 16.75 -17.33
C ARG A 189 8.31 16.18 -18.46
N TRP A 190 8.43 16.75 -19.66
CA TRP A 190 7.65 16.30 -20.82
C TRP A 190 8.06 14.92 -21.33
N LYS A 191 9.34 14.53 -21.18
CA LYS A 191 9.79 13.16 -21.47
C LYS A 191 9.17 12.16 -20.49
N LEU A 192 9.08 12.53 -19.21
CA LEU A 192 8.42 11.71 -18.18
C LEU A 192 6.91 11.61 -18.38
N VAL A 193 6.24 12.73 -18.71
CA VAL A 193 4.80 12.73 -19.08
C VAL A 193 4.56 11.81 -20.26
N ARG A 194 5.35 11.92 -21.35
CA ARG A 194 5.23 11.02 -22.52
C ARG A 194 5.43 9.56 -22.14
N TYR A 195 6.42 9.26 -21.30
CA TYR A 195 6.67 7.91 -20.80
C TYR A 195 5.44 7.34 -20.09
N HIS A 196 4.84 8.09 -19.15
CA HIS A 196 3.66 7.62 -18.42
C HIS A 196 2.42 7.50 -19.31
N ILE A 197 2.24 8.37 -20.33
CA ILE A 197 1.15 8.23 -21.30
C ILE A 197 1.28 6.90 -22.05
N VAL A 198 2.45 6.63 -22.62
CA VAL A 198 2.70 5.38 -23.38
C VAL A 198 2.53 4.17 -22.48
N LYS A 199 3.10 4.21 -21.28
CA LYS A 199 2.99 3.15 -20.29
C LYS A 199 1.54 2.87 -19.91
N TRP A 200 0.76 3.91 -19.61
CA TRP A 200 -0.65 3.78 -19.29
C TRP A 200 -1.45 3.15 -20.45
N LEU A 201 -1.23 3.61 -21.69
CA LEU A 201 -1.89 3.04 -22.87
C LEU A 201 -1.57 1.55 -23.03
N VAL A 202 -0.29 1.16 -22.91
CA VAL A 202 0.13 -0.25 -23.01
C VAL A 202 -0.52 -1.09 -21.91
N LEU A 203 -0.44 -0.64 -20.66
CA LEU A 203 -1.06 -1.35 -19.53
C LEU A 203 -2.57 -1.48 -19.72
N ARG A 204 -3.24 -0.43 -20.23
CA ARG A 204 -4.68 -0.45 -20.49
C ARG A 204 -5.07 -1.44 -21.59
N VAL A 205 -4.30 -1.50 -22.69
CA VAL A 205 -4.53 -2.49 -23.75
C VAL A 205 -4.41 -3.90 -23.22
N ILE A 206 -3.37 -4.19 -22.42
CA ILE A 206 -3.19 -5.52 -21.84
C ILE A 206 -4.30 -5.84 -20.85
N GLN A 207 -4.73 -4.90 -20.00
CA GLN A 207 -5.88 -5.10 -19.10
C GLN A 207 -7.17 -5.42 -19.86
N LEU A 208 -7.45 -4.72 -20.97
CA LEU A 208 -8.61 -5.02 -21.81
C LEU A 208 -8.51 -6.40 -22.46
N ALA A 209 -7.30 -6.80 -22.89
CA ALA A 209 -7.06 -8.13 -23.43
C ALA A 209 -7.25 -9.23 -22.36
N LEU A 210 -6.76 -9.02 -21.13
CA LEU A 210 -6.96 -9.93 -20.00
C LEU A 210 -8.43 -10.04 -19.62
N ALA A 211 -9.14 -8.92 -19.48
CA ALA A 211 -10.58 -8.94 -19.21
C ALA A 211 -11.38 -9.64 -20.32
N LYS A 212 -10.96 -9.49 -21.59
CA LYS A 212 -11.57 -10.22 -22.71
C LYS A 212 -11.27 -11.71 -22.65
N TYR A 213 -10.05 -12.08 -22.27
CA TYR A 213 -9.67 -13.46 -22.02
C TYR A 213 -10.49 -14.07 -20.89
N GLU A 214 -10.55 -13.42 -19.73
CA GLU A 214 -11.30 -13.89 -18.55
C GLU A 214 -12.78 -14.11 -18.85
N SER A 215 -13.41 -13.18 -19.58
CA SER A 215 -14.84 -13.24 -19.90
C SER A 215 -15.22 -14.21 -21.01
N THR A 216 -14.30 -14.57 -21.91
CA THR A 216 -14.65 -15.31 -23.12
C THR A 216 -13.90 -16.64 -23.25
N TRP A 217 -12.66 -16.69 -22.80
CA TRP A 217 -11.72 -17.77 -23.10
C TRP A 217 -11.19 -18.49 -21.86
N SER A 218 -11.38 -17.92 -20.66
CA SER A 218 -10.97 -18.57 -19.43
C SER A 218 -11.65 -19.93 -19.30
N PRO A 219 -10.89 -21.01 -19.05
CA PRO A 219 -11.44 -22.31 -18.71
C PRO A 219 -12.40 -22.26 -17.53
N MET A 220 -12.26 -21.30 -16.61
CA MET A 220 -13.18 -21.10 -15.50
C MET A 220 -14.60 -20.77 -15.98
N ILE A 221 -14.73 -20.05 -17.10
CA ILE A 221 -16.02 -19.74 -17.74
C ILE A 221 -16.46 -20.89 -18.65
N LEU A 222 -15.57 -21.39 -19.52
CA LEU A 222 -15.93 -22.39 -20.53
C LEU A 222 -16.38 -23.73 -19.94
N TYR A 223 -15.83 -24.12 -18.79
CA TYR A 223 -16.10 -25.41 -18.17
C TYR A 223 -16.88 -25.31 -16.85
N GLN A 224 -17.44 -24.14 -16.54
CA GLN A 224 -18.19 -23.91 -15.31
C GLN A 224 -19.31 -24.95 -15.12
N ASP A 225 -20.10 -25.19 -16.17
CA ASP A 225 -21.25 -26.08 -16.11
C ASP A 225 -20.90 -27.56 -16.30
N THR A 226 -19.76 -27.88 -16.90
CA THR A 226 -19.38 -29.26 -17.25
C THR A 226 -18.41 -29.89 -16.25
N ASN A 227 -17.87 -29.12 -15.30
CA ASN A 227 -16.88 -29.59 -14.33
C ASN A 227 -17.33 -30.82 -13.51
N HIS A 228 -18.64 -30.99 -13.28
CA HIS A 228 -19.20 -32.09 -12.50
C HIS A 228 -18.99 -33.45 -13.20
N THR A 229 -18.93 -33.45 -14.53
CA THR A 229 -18.73 -34.65 -15.38
C THR A 229 -17.28 -35.12 -15.46
N PHE A 230 -16.33 -34.30 -15.02
CA PHE A 230 -14.91 -34.65 -15.09
C PHE A 230 -14.55 -35.82 -14.18
N SER A 231 -13.62 -36.66 -14.65
CA SER A 231 -13.00 -37.67 -13.82
C SER A 231 -12.22 -37.02 -12.66
N PRO A 232 -11.95 -37.73 -11.56
CA PRO A 232 -11.22 -37.17 -10.42
C PRO A 232 -9.86 -36.55 -10.81
N THR A 233 -9.11 -37.18 -11.71
CA THR A 233 -7.82 -36.67 -12.19
C THR A 233 -7.98 -35.38 -12.99
N VAL A 234 -8.98 -35.32 -13.88
CA VAL A 234 -9.26 -34.11 -14.68
C VAL A 234 -9.73 -32.97 -13.78
N LYS A 235 -10.56 -33.25 -12.76
CA LYS A 235 -10.95 -32.27 -11.74
C LYS A 235 -9.75 -31.70 -11.00
N MET A 236 -8.79 -32.53 -10.61
CA MET A 236 -7.57 -32.08 -9.93
C MET A 236 -6.73 -31.17 -10.83
N LEU A 237 -6.50 -31.55 -12.09
CA LEU A 237 -5.75 -30.74 -13.04
C LEU A 237 -6.45 -29.42 -13.35
N TYR A 238 -7.77 -29.46 -13.53
CA TYR A 238 -8.59 -28.27 -13.69
C TYR A 238 -8.49 -27.33 -12.49
N GLN A 239 -8.54 -27.85 -11.26
CA GLN A 239 -8.37 -27.04 -10.06
C GLN A 239 -6.98 -26.40 -9.97
N ILE A 240 -5.91 -27.15 -10.29
CA ILE A 240 -4.55 -26.60 -10.34
C ILE A 240 -4.46 -25.45 -11.35
N TYR A 241 -5.11 -25.62 -12.50
CA TYR A 241 -5.18 -24.59 -13.52
C TYR A 241 -5.92 -23.34 -13.03
N CYS A 242 -7.12 -23.48 -12.46
CA CYS A 242 -7.88 -22.35 -11.92
C CYS A 242 -7.08 -21.61 -10.83
N ASN A 243 -6.44 -22.36 -9.94
CA ASN A 243 -5.58 -21.81 -8.89
C ASN A 243 -4.40 -20.99 -9.48
N PHE A 244 -3.81 -21.50 -10.55
CA PHE A 244 -2.74 -20.79 -11.26
C PHE A 244 -3.27 -19.51 -11.91
N GLU A 245 -4.41 -19.58 -12.60
CA GLU A 245 -5.03 -18.41 -13.24
C GLU A 245 -5.39 -17.33 -12.20
N ASP A 246 -6.05 -17.69 -11.10
CA ASP A 246 -6.36 -16.79 -9.98
C ASP A 246 -5.10 -16.12 -9.41
N THR A 247 -4.01 -16.88 -9.30
CA THR A 247 -2.72 -16.36 -8.81
C THR A 247 -2.12 -15.35 -9.79
N ILE A 248 -2.17 -15.66 -11.09
CA ILE A 248 -1.67 -14.76 -12.13
C ILE A 248 -2.50 -13.48 -12.20
N ASP A 249 -3.82 -13.59 -12.22
CA ASP A 249 -4.72 -12.44 -12.21
C ASP A 249 -4.45 -11.56 -10.98
N TRP A 250 -4.45 -12.15 -9.78
CA TRP A 250 -4.22 -11.36 -8.58
C TRP A 250 -2.85 -10.69 -8.57
N CYS A 251 -1.75 -11.42 -8.87
CA CYS A 251 -0.40 -10.86 -8.82
C CYS A 251 -0.17 -9.84 -9.93
N PHE A 252 -0.41 -10.21 -11.18
CA PHE A 252 -0.10 -9.37 -12.34
C PHE A 252 -1.20 -8.36 -12.62
N GLY A 253 -2.46 -8.76 -12.58
CA GLY A 253 -3.61 -7.88 -12.77
C GLY A 253 -3.60 -6.72 -11.77
N SER A 254 -3.35 -7.00 -10.48
CA SER A 254 -3.22 -5.93 -9.47
C SER A 254 -2.04 -4.99 -9.73
N ILE A 255 -0.86 -5.54 -10.08
CA ILE A 255 0.31 -4.72 -10.41
C ILE A 255 0.01 -3.80 -11.58
N MET A 256 -0.56 -4.35 -12.64
CA MET A 256 -0.91 -3.60 -13.85
C MET A 256 -1.94 -2.52 -13.55
N LEU A 257 -2.98 -2.83 -12.78
CA LEU A 257 -4.02 -1.90 -12.37
C LEU A 257 -3.40 -0.72 -11.59
N TYR A 258 -2.67 -0.98 -10.52
CA TYR A 258 -2.12 0.09 -9.69
C TYR A 258 -1.03 0.90 -10.40
N ASP A 259 -0.21 0.26 -11.24
CA ASP A 259 0.84 0.96 -11.99
C ASP A 259 0.26 1.82 -13.15
N SER A 260 -0.92 1.44 -13.66
CA SER A 260 -1.68 2.27 -14.60
C SER A 260 -2.23 3.53 -13.92
N TRP A 261 -2.83 3.39 -12.73
CA TRP A 261 -3.28 4.54 -11.92
C TRP A 261 -2.14 5.45 -11.50
N HIS A 262 -1.01 4.87 -11.09
CA HIS A 262 0.20 5.62 -10.80
C HIS A 262 0.61 6.51 -11.98
N SER A 263 0.55 5.97 -13.21
CA SER A 263 0.88 6.72 -14.42
C SER A 263 -0.11 7.84 -14.72
N VAL A 264 -1.41 7.62 -14.48
CA VAL A 264 -2.45 8.67 -14.61
C VAL A 264 -2.17 9.82 -13.65
N PHE A 265 -1.89 9.51 -12.38
CA PHE A 265 -1.56 10.54 -11.40
C PHE A 265 -0.23 11.25 -11.74
N ALA A 266 0.79 10.53 -12.20
CA ALA A 266 2.04 11.14 -12.64
C ALA A 266 1.80 12.18 -13.74
N ILE A 267 1.01 11.83 -14.75
CA ILE A 267 0.64 12.75 -15.84
C ILE A 267 -0.08 13.98 -15.26
N LEU A 268 -1.10 13.78 -14.43
CA LEU A 268 -1.90 14.86 -13.86
C LEU A 268 -1.05 15.85 -13.06
N PHE A 269 -0.17 15.36 -12.17
CA PHE A 269 0.65 16.21 -11.30
C PHE A 269 1.78 16.92 -12.06
N LEU A 270 2.38 16.26 -13.06
CA LEU A 270 3.45 16.87 -13.87
C LEU A 270 2.91 17.94 -14.83
N VAL A 271 1.77 17.68 -15.49
CA VAL A 271 1.14 18.62 -16.44
C VAL A 271 0.62 19.87 -15.72
N THR A 272 0.09 19.71 -14.50
CA THR A 272 -0.41 20.83 -13.69
C THR A 272 0.68 21.59 -12.93
N TYR A 273 1.95 21.19 -13.08
CA TYR A 273 3.08 21.77 -12.35
C TYR A 273 2.92 21.69 -10.82
N LEU A 274 2.17 20.71 -10.33
CA LEU A 274 2.06 20.46 -8.90
C LEU A 274 3.34 19.82 -8.34
N ASP A 275 3.94 18.94 -9.16
CA ASP A 275 5.17 18.21 -8.84
C ASP A 275 6.27 18.37 -9.88
N GLU A 276 7.49 18.13 -9.40
CA GLU A 276 8.71 18.03 -10.19
C GLU A 276 8.94 16.59 -10.66
N PRO A 277 9.62 16.40 -11.81
CA PRO A 277 9.87 15.06 -12.37
C PRO A 277 10.54 14.09 -11.40
N GLN A 278 11.45 14.58 -10.55
CA GLN A 278 12.23 13.75 -9.61
C GLN A 278 11.39 13.18 -8.46
N GLU A 279 10.19 13.72 -8.23
CA GLU A 279 9.26 13.23 -7.21
C GLU A 279 8.49 11.99 -7.68
N TRP A 280 8.50 11.71 -8.99
CA TRP A 280 7.77 10.61 -9.59
C TRP A 280 8.70 9.48 -10.05
N SER A 281 8.32 8.26 -9.75
CA SER A 281 9.05 7.06 -10.14
C SER A 281 8.62 6.57 -11.53
N LEU A 282 9.48 5.81 -12.21
CA LEU A 282 9.10 5.17 -13.48
C LEU A 282 8.12 4.00 -13.29
N SER A 283 8.06 3.42 -12.09
CA SER A 283 7.12 2.38 -11.70
C SER A 283 6.69 2.56 -10.25
N LEU A 284 5.44 2.22 -9.98
CA LEU A 284 4.92 2.20 -8.63
C LEU A 284 5.57 1.11 -7.77
N PHE A 285 5.90 -0.03 -8.37
CA PHE A 285 6.44 -1.19 -7.69
C PHE A 285 7.96 -1.16 -7.72
N GLY A 286 8.56 -1.72 -6.68
CA GLY A 286 10.00 -1.92 -6.66
C GLY A 286 10.45 -3.00 -7.64
N ASN A 287 11.77 -3.17 -7.76
CA ASN A 287 12.32 -4.15 -8.70
C ASN A 287 11.93 -5.59 -8.30
N ILE A 288 11.34 -6.35 -9.23
CA ILE A 288 10.98 -7.76 -9.03
C ILE A 288 12.19 -8.64 -8.66
N LYS A 289 13.40 -8.22 -9.02
CA LYS A 289 14.65 -8.86 -8.57
C LYS A 289 14.79 -8.91 -7.04
N ASN A 290 14.06 -8.06 -6.31
CA ASN A 290 14.07 -8.07 -4.86
C ASN A 290 13.01 -9.00 -4.25
N ALA A 291 12.14 -9.64 -5.04
CA ALA A 291 11.02 -10.45 -4.56
C ALA A 291 11.35 -11.94 -4.33
N TRP A 292 12.55 -12.25 -3.80
CA TRP A 292 13.03 -13.63 -3.57
C TRP A 292 12.64 -14.19 -2.19
N SER A 293 11.87 -13.46 -1.39
CA SER A 293 11.24 -13.94 -0.15
C SER A 293 9.93 -13.20 0.04
N VAL A 294 8.98 -13.77 0.79
CA VAL A 294 7.68 -13.14 1.03
C VAL A 294 7.87 -11.83 1.79
N ARG A 295 8.81 -11.77 2.73
CA ARG A 295 9.20 -10.51 3.38
C ARG A 295 9.67 -9.47 2.37
N SER A 296 10.61 -9.82 1.49
CA SER A 296 11.17 -8.87 0.53
C SER A 296 10.17 -8.47 -0.56
N TYR A 297 9.23 -9.37 -0.90
CA TYR A 297 8.09 -9.04 -1.74
C TYR A 297 7.29 -7.88 -1.13
N TRP A 298 6.84 -8.03 0.13
CA TRP A 298 6.01 -7.00 0.78
C TRP A 298 6.77 -5.72 1.15
N SER A 299 8.07 -5.78 1.47
CA SER A 299 8.82 -4.60 1.91
C SER A 299 9.53 -3.85 0.79
N ARG A 300 9.96 -4.54 -0.28
CA ARG A 300 10.81 -3.96 -1.34
C ARG A 300 10.15 -3.93 -2.72
N HIS A 301 9.27 -4.87 -3.03
CA HIS A 301 8.65 -4.94 -4.36
C HIS A 301 7.24 -4.34 -4.35
N TRP A 302 6.38 -4.77 -3.42
CA TRP A 302 5.04 -4.23 -3.27
C TRP A 302 5.08 -2.75 -2.88
N HIS A 303 4.06 -2.00 -3.31
CA HIS A 303 4.02 -0.56 -3.08
C HIS A 303 3.97 -0.22 -1.58
N ASN A 304 4.62 0.87 -1.18
CA ASN A 304 4.76 1.27 0.24
C ASN A 304 3.81 2.41 0.69
N PHE A 305 2.76 2.72 -0.09
CA PHE A 305 1.86 3.86 0.16
C PHE A 305 1.33 3.98 1.60
N ILE A 306 0.94 2.86 2.19
CA ILE A 306 0.35 2.83 3.53
C ILE A 306 1.36 2.49 4.62
N TYR A 307 2.53 1.96 4.24
CA TYR A 307 3.45 1.35 5.18
C TYR A 307 3.91 2.35 6.24
N HIS A 308 4.37 3.53 5.81
CA HIS A 308 4.88 4.54 6.73
C HIS A 308 3.80 5.10 7.66
N SER A 309 2.62 5.38 7.13
CA SER A 309 1.48 5.88 7.89
C SER A 309 1.03 4.87 8.94
N PHE A 310 0.79 3.61 8.57
CA PHE A 310 0.38 2.57 9.51
C PHE A 310 1.47 2.25 10.53
N ASN A 311 2.70 2.04 10.08
CA ASN A 311 3.83 1.75 10.97
C ASN A 311 4.06 2.90 11.96
N GLY A 312 3.86 4.14 11.54
CA GLY A 312 3.90 5.32 12.41
C GLY A 312 2.90 5.25 13.57
N HIS A 313 1.64 5.00 13.26
CA HIS A 313 0.58 4.87 14.28
C HIS A 313 0.81 3.66 15.18
N ILE A 314 1.19 2.52 14.60
CA ILE A 314 1.48 1.30 15.35
C ILE A 314 2.61 1.54 16.34
N LYS A 315 3.68 2.23 15.94
CA LYS A 315 4.79 2.57 16.85
C LYS A 315 4.39 3.49 17.99
N CYS A 316 3.48 4.43 17.75
CA CYS A 316 2.92 5.24 18.84
C CYS A 316 2.25 4.35 19.89
N VAL A 317 1.53 3.30 19.46
CA VAL A 317 0.88 2.35 20.36
C VAL A 317 1.90 1.40 21.01
N THR A 318 2.71 0.68 20.22
CA THR A 318 3.62 -0.34 20.72
C THR A 318 4.74 0.25 21.57
N ARG A 319 5.42 1.29 21.08
CA ARG A 319 6.59 1.88 21.76
C ARG A 319 6.19 2.98 22.74
N GLY A 320 5.12 3.72 22.44
CA GLY A 320 4.64 4.80 23.30
C GLY A 320 3.75 4.29 24.43
N TRP A 321 2.63 3.64 24.11
CA TRP A 321 1.64 3.24 25.11
C TRP A 321 1.99 1.92 25.81
N LEU A 322 2.47 0.93 25.05
CA LEU A 322 2.82 -0.39 25.58
C LEU A 322 4.30 -0.51 26.00
N ALA A 323 5.09 0.56 25.81
CA ALA A 323 6.52 0.62 26.17
C ALA A 323 7.36 -0.57 25.65
N MET A 324 7.01 -1.15 24.50
CA MET A 324 7.72 -2.27 23.90
C MET A 324 9.16 -1.87 23.52
N LYS A 325 10.14 -2.71 23.91
CA LYS A 325 11.56 -2.44 23.68
C LYS A 325 11.91 -2.53 22.19
N ARG A 326 12.54 -1.47 21.67
CA ARG A 326 13.03 -1.42 20.29
C ARG A 326 14.05 -2.52 20.02
N GLY A 327 14.02 -3.08 18.80
CA GLY A 327 14.98 -4.07 18.32
C GLY A 327 14.73 -5.49 18.79
N THR A 328 13.78 -5.71 19.71
CA THR A 328 13.40 -7.08 20.10
C THR A 328 12.60 -7.76 19.00
N LEU A 329 12.78 -9.09 18.86
CA LEU A 329 12.06 -9.87 17.86
C LEU A 329 10.55 -9.80 18.07
N SER A 330 10.09 -9.88 19.32
CA SER A 330 8.67 -9.80 19.65
C SER A 330 8.07 -8.46 19.21
N THR A 331 8.74 -7.33 19.49
CA THR A 331 8.28 -6.01 19.02
C THR A 331 8.19 -5.96 17.50
N ARG A 332 9.19 -6.46 16.78
CA ARG A 332 9.16 -6.47 15.31
C ARG A 332 8.02 -7.30 14.74
N LEU A 333 7.79 -8.50 15.30
CA LEU A 333 6.69 -9.36 14.87
C LEU A 333 5.34 -8.73 15.19
N THR A 334 5.15 -8.16 16.39
CA THR A 334 3.91 -7.47 16.76
C THR A 334 3.66 -6.26 15.85
N GLU A 335 4.67 -5.44 15.59
CA GLU A 335 4.55 -4.28 14.69
C GLU A 335 4.18 -4.70 13.27
N ASN A 336 4.84 -5.72 12.71
CA ASN A 336 4.53 -6.24 11.37
C ASN A 336 3.12 -6.85 11.31
N THR A 337 2.73 -7.67 12.30
CA THR A 337 1.38 -8.24 12.37
C THR A 337 0.33 -7.14 12.44
N ALA A 338 0.57 -6.08 13.22
CA ALA A 338 -0.34 -4.95 13.31
C ALA A 338 -0.45 -4.18 11.98
N VAL A 339 0.64 -4.03 11.21
CA VAL A 339 0.61 -3.39 9.89
C VAL A 339 -0.27 -4.20 8.94
N PHE A 340 -0.06 -5.52 8.88
CA PHE A 340 -0.90 -6.40 8.06
C PHE A 340 -2.36 -6.38 8.52
N PHE A 341 -2.62 -6.38 9.82
CA PHE A 341 -3.97 -6.28 10.37
C PHE A 341 -4.66 -4.99 9.97
N LEU A 342 -4.03 -3.83 10.13
CA LEU A 342 -4.60 -2.54 9.71
C LEU A 342 -4.82 -2.45 8.19
N SER A 343 -3.89 -3.02 7.40
CA SER A 343 -4.07 -3.16 5.96
C SER A 343 -5.28 -4.03 5.63
N GLY A 344 -5.42 -5.17 6.29
CA GLY A 344 -6.58 -6.05 6.18
C GLY A 344 -7.89 -5.31 6.48
N LEU A 345 -7.94 -4.58 7.60
CA LEU A 345 -9.12 -3.81 8.01
C LEU A 345 -9.51 -2.74 7.00
N MET A 346 -8.53 -2.04 6.41
CA MET A 346 -8.81 -1.09 5.33
C MET A 346 -9.49 -1.79 4.14
N HIS A 347 -8.97 -2.95 3.72
CA HIS A 347 -9.58 -3.73 2.64
C HIS A 347 -10.99 -4.23 3.01
N THR A 348 -11.18 -4.68 4.25
CA THR A 348 -12.49 -5.06 4.80
C THR A 348 -13.47 -3.89 4.77
N ALA A 349 -13.05 -2.68 5.14
CA ALA A 349 -13.89 -1.50 5.11
C ALA A 349 -14.35 -1.17 3.68
N VAL A 350 -13.42 -1.17 2.71
CA VAL A 350 -13.76 -0.93 1.30
C VAL A 350 -14.72 -2.00 0.79
N ARG A 351 -14.48 -3.28 1.11
CA ARG A 351 -15.35 -4.37 0.70
C ARG A 351 -16.73 -4.29 1.35
N TRP A 352 -16.82 -3.90 2.63
CA TRP A 352 -18.09 -3.63 3.30
C TRP A 352 -18.87 -2.53 2.61
N GLN A 353 -18.19 -1.49 2.15
CA GLN A 353 -18.82 -0.40 1.42
C GLN A 353 -19.31 -0.83 0.03
N MET A 354 -18.53 -1.65 -0.69
CA MET A 354 -18.85 -2.04 -2.07
C MET A 354 -19.77 -3.25 -2.20
N ALA A 355 -19.71 -4.18 -1.24
CA ALA A 355 -20.44 -5.45 -1.24
C ALA A 355 -20.76 -5.87 0.20
N PRO A 356 -21.64 -5.13 0.92
CA PRO A 356 -21.96 -5.40 2.34
C PRO A 356 -22.61 -6.77 2.58
N TRP A 357 -23.20 -7.38 1.54
CA TRP A 357 -23.79 -8.72 1.56
C TRP A 357 -22.78 -9.86 1.39
N ALA A 358 -21.52 -9.55 1.05
CA ALA A 358 -20.47 -10.55 0.88
C ALA A 358 -19.65 -10.74 2.16
N ASP A 359 -18.83 -11.79 2.22
CA ASP A 359 -17.88 -11.91 3.33
C ASP A 359 -16.87 -10.75 3.27
N ILE A 360 -16.85 -9.96 4.34
CA ILE A 360 -15.97 -8.80 4.47
C ILE A 360 -14.67 -9.12 5.22
N TRP A 361 -14.62 -10.23 5.98
CA TRP A 361 -13.57 -10.49 6.96
C TRP A 361 -12.42 -11.39 6.46
N ALA A 362 -12.66 -12.26 5.47
CA ALA A 362 -11.64 -13.17 4.93
C ALA A 362 -10.38 -12.41 4.51
N ILE A 363 -10.53 -11.24 3.91
CA ILE A 363 -9.40 -10.42 3.50
C ILE A 363 -8.55 -9.98 4.69
N THR A 364 -9.15 -9.56 5.81
CA THR A 364 -8.36 -9.20 7.01
C THR A 364 -7.58 -10.39 7.55
N PHE A 365 -8.22 -11.55 7.68
CA PHE A 365 -7.56 -12.75 8.19
C PHE A 365 -6.39 -13.17 7.29
N TRP A 366 -6.52 -13.03 5.98
CA TRP A 366 -5.46 -13.38 5.04
C TRP A 366 -4.33 -12.38 4.93
N TYR A 367 -4.60 -11.09 5.12
CA TYR A 367 -3.52 -10.13 5.32
C TYR A 367 -2.72 -10.49 6.56
N VAL A 368 -3.37 -10.82 7.69
CA VAL A 368 -2.68 -11.28 8.91
C VAL A 368 -1.92 -12.59 8.66
N ALA A 369 -2.49 -13.52 7.90
CA ALA A 369 -1.84 -14.79 7.57
C ALA A 369 -0.54 -14.63 6.77
N GLN A 370 -0.31 -13.49 6.10
CA GLN A 370 1.00 -13.19 5.48
C GLN A 370 2.15 -13.13 6.50
N MET A 371 1.87 -13.07 7.80
CA MET A 371 2.89 -13.23 8.84
C MET A 371 3.41 -14.66 8.98
N VAL A 372 2.64 -15.68 8.59
CA VAL A 372 3.07 -17.09 8.63
C VAL A 372 4.37 -17.30 7.86
N PRO A 373 4.47 -16.97 6.55
CA PRO A 373 5.69 -17.16 5.79
C PRO A 373 6.83 -16.28 6.31
N ILE A 374 6.54 -15.07 6.81
CA ILE A 374 7.56 -14.16 7.37
C ILE A 374 8.15 -14.74 8.67
N ILE A 375 7.33 -15.36 9.52
CA ILE A 375 7.79 -16.06 10.73
C ILE A 375 8.57 -17.32 10.34
N THR A 376 8.08 -18.10 9.38
CA THR A 376 8.81 -19.26 8.84
C THR A 376 10.18 -18.85 8.30
N GLU A 377 10.27 -17.79 7.51
CA GLU A 377 11.54 -17.22 7.03
C GLU A 377 12.44 -16.76 8.19
N THR A 378 11.86 -16.17 9.23
CA THR A 378 12.61 -15.73 10.43
C THR A 378 13.25 -16.91 11.15
N ALA A 379 12.54 -18.03 11.27
CA ALA A 379 13.05 -19.23 11.92
C ALA A 379 14.02 -20.01 11.02
N PHE A 380 13.73 -20.08 9.72
CA PHE A 380 14.48 -20.88 8.76
C PHE A 380 15.83 -20.27 8.40
N VAL A 381 15.93 -18.96 8.20
CA VAL A 381 17.16 -18.31 7.73
C VAL A 381 18.36 -18.54 8.68
N PRO A 382 18.25 -18.39 10.02
CA PRO A 382 19.36 -18.69 10.94
C PRO A 382 19.78 -20.16 10.93
N LEU A 383 18.81 -21.07 10.84
CA LEU A 383 19.05 -22.51 10.75
C LEU A 383 19.81 -22.85 9.46
N TYR A 384 19.31 -22.37 8.32
CA TYR A 384 19.93 -22.56 7.03
C TYR A 384 21.35 -21.97 6.97
N ARG A 385 21.57 -20.77 7.52
CA ARG A 385 22.92 -20.18 7.62
C ARG A 385 23.88 -21.07 8.42
N SER A 386 23.42 -21.63 9.53
CA SER A 386 24.23 -22.53 10.36
C SER A 386 24.60 -23.80 9.58
N VAL A 387 23.65 -24.37 8.84
CA VAL A 387 23.87 -25.53 7.96
C VAL A 387 24.82 -25.18 6.81
N ARG A 388 24.66 -24.00 6.20
CA ARG A 388 25.51 -23.49 5.11
C ARG A 388 26.98 -23.38 5.54
N VAL A 389 27.24 -22.76 6.70
CA VAL A 389 28.60 -22.63 7.23
C VAL A 389 29.21 -24.02 7.50
N TYR A 390 28.44 -24.94 8.08
CA TYR A 390 28.90 -26.31 8.33
C TYR A 390 29.21 -27.05 7.03
N ALA A 391 28.32 -26.98 6.03
CA ALA A 391 28.50 -27.62 4.73
C ALA A 391 29.71 -27.07 3.98
N ALA A 392 29.88 -25.74 3.95
CA ALA A 392 31.03 -25.07 3.33
C ALA A 392 32.34 -25.56 3.95
N LYS A 393 32.40 -25.66 5.28
CA LYS A 393 33.57 -26.19 6.00
C LYS A 393 33.83 -27.67 5.67
N ARG A 394 32.79 -28.50 5.62
CA ARG A 394 32.91 -29.96 5.43
C ARG A 394 33.26 -30.36 3.99
N TRP A 395 32.82 -29.56 3.01
CA TRP A 395 32.95 -29.84 1.57
C TRP A 395 33.97 -28.92 0.89
N GLN A 396 34.64 -28.05 1.66
CA GLN A 396 35.72 -27.15 1.22
C GLN A 396 35.35 -26.23 0.04
N PHE A 397 34.06 -25.90 -0.12
CA PHE A 397 33.66 -24.87 -1.08
C PHE A 397 33.62 -23.50 -0.41
N LYS A 398 33.89 -22.44 -1.18
CA LYS A 398 33.81 -21.07 -0.71
C LYS A 398 32.38 -20.73 -0.30
N GLU A 399 32.19 -20.16 0.89
CA GLU A 399 30.86 -19.82 1.41
C GLU A 399 30.09 -18.89 0.47
N ASP A 400 30.80 -18.02 -0.25
CA ASP A 400 30.30 -17.04 -1.21
C ASP A 400 30.32 -17.51 -2.67
N ALA A 401 30.41 -18.83 -2.91
CA ALA A 401 30.38 -19.37 -4.27
C ALA A 401 29.13 -18.89 -5.04
N GLU A 402 29.33 -18.26 -6.20
CA GLU A 402 28.26 -17.59 -6.95
C GLU A 402 27.08 -18.51 -7.27
N TRP A 403 27.35 -19.78 -7.60
CA TRP A 403 26.30 -20.75 -7.94
C TRP A 403 25.41 -21.05 -6.73
N VAL A 404 25.96 -21.08 -5.50
CA VAL A 404 25.18 -21.27 -4.26
C VAL A 404 24.24 -20.09 -4.07
N VAL A 405 24.76 -18.86 -4.21
CA VAL A 405 23.96 -17.64 -4.10
C VAL A 405 22.83 -17.63 -5.13
N ARG A 406 23.10 -18.01 -6.39
CA ARG A 406 22.07 -18.11 -7.43
C ARG A 406 21.02 -19.16 -7.10
N MET A 407 21.41 -20.32 -6.57
CA MET A 407 20.49 -21.36 -6.12
C MET A 407 19.62 -20.90 -4.94
N GLU A 408 20.18 -20.14 -4.00
CA GLU A 408 19.42 -19.54 -2.89
C GLU A 408 18.37 -18.55 -3.38
N TYR A 409 18.73 -17.70 -4.35
CA TYR A 409 17.75 -16.81 -5.00
C TYR A 409 16.67 -17.61 -5.72
N ALA A 410 17.02 -18.64 -6.49
CA ALA A 410 16.06 -19.50 -7.19
C ALA A 410 15.10 -20.19 -6.22
N ALA A 411 15.62 -20.76 -5.12
CA ALA A 411 14.81 -21.36 -4.06
C ALA A 411 13.89 -20.34 -3.39
N GLY A 412 14.38 -19.12 -3.18
CA GLY A 412 13.60 -18.01 -2.66
C GLY A 412 12.44 -17.59 -3.57
N TYR A 413 12.68 -17.41 -4.87
CA TYR A 413 11.60 -17.13 -5.83
C TYR A 413 10.59 -18.27 -5.90
N PHE A 414 11.07 -19.51 -5.89
CA PHE A 414 10.20 -20.68 -5.88
C PHE A 414 9.33 -20.74 -4.62
N TRP A 415 9.89 -20.41 -3.45
CA TRP A 415 9.16 -20.28 -2.20
C TRP A 415 8.05 -19.22 -2.29
N VAL A 416 8.36 -18.04 -2.83
CA VAL A 416 7.36 -16.97 -3.05
C VAL A 416 6.26 -17.42 -4.01
N ALA A 417 6.62 -18.07 -5.12
CA ALA A 417 5.66 -18.58 -6.09
C ALA A 417 4.74 -19.65 -5.49
N ILE A 418 5.27 -20.60 -4.71
CA ILE A 418 4.46 -21.59 -3.99
C ILE A 418 3.53 -20.90 -2.99
N TRP A 419 4.05 -19.95 -2.20
CA TRP A 419 3.25 -19.28 -1.18
C TRP A 419 2.06 -18.55 -1.80
N PHE A 420 2.26 -17.80 -2.88
CA PHE A 420 1.18 -17.09 -3.56
C PHE A 420 0.26 -18.03 -4.34
N GLY A 421 0.82 -19.05 -5.00
CA GLY A 421 0.09 -20.08 -5.72
C GLY A 421 -0.85 -20.91 -4.83
N TRP A 422 -0.57 -20.96 -3.52
CA TRP A 422 -1.46 -21.56 -2.53
C TRP A 422 -2.36 -20.52 -1.84
N SER A 423 -1.81 -19.40 -1.36
CA SER A 423 -2.55 -18.47 -0.50
C SER A 423 -3.65 -17.69 -1.23
N ILE A 424 -3.44 -17.33 -2.50
CA ILE A 424 -4.44 -16.58 -3.29
C ILE A 424 -5.65 -17.46 -3.64
N PRO A 425 -5.51 -18.69 -4.17
CA PRO A 425 -6.69 -19.51 -4.42
C PRO A 425 -7.45 -19.88 -3.13
N MET A 426 -6.71 -20.14 -2.04
CA MET A 426 -7.32 -20.36 -0.73
C MET A 426 -8.10 -19.13 -0.23
N TYR A 427 -7.66 -17.92 -0.56
CA TYR A 427 -8.42 -16.68 -0.31
C TYR A 427 -9.77 -16.69 -0.98
N TYR A 428 -9.76 -16.86 -2.30
CA TYR A 428 -10.99 -16.83 -3.08
C TYR A 428 -11.94 -17.94 -2.62
N HIS A 429 -11.43 -19.15 -2.42
CA HIS A 429 -12.24 -20.26 -1.92
C HIS A 429 -12.93 -19.95 -0.58
N VAL A 430 -12.17 -19.52 0.44
CA VAL A 430 -12.73 -19.23 1.78
C VAL A 430 -13.72 -18.06 1.73
N ARG A 431 -13.38 -17.01 0.98
CA ARG A 431 -14.20 -15.81 0.82
C ARG A 431 -15.54 -16.14 0.14
N ASP A 432 -15.50 -16.91 -0.94
CA ASP A 432 -16.67 -17.23 -1.74
C ASP A 432 -17.57 -18.22 -1.00
N GLN A 433 -17.00 -19.27 -0.41
CA GLN A 433 -17.76 -20.18 0.45
C GLN A 433 -18.47 -19.47 1.60
N ARG A 434 -17.79 -18.52 2.28
CA ARG A 434 -18.42 -17.73 3.35
C ARG A 434 -19.50 -16.78 2.82
N THR A 435 -19.29 -16.22 1.64
CA THR A 435 -20.27 -15.35 0.98
C THR A 435 -21.54 -16.14 0.65
N ASP A 436 -21.42 -17.35 0.12
CA ASP A 436 -22.56 -18.20 -0.21
C ASP A 436 -23.38 -18.56 1.04
N ILE A 437 -22.71 -18.92 2.15
CA ILE A 437 -23.37 -19.19 3.43
C ILE A 437 -24.15 -17.95 3.93
N LEU A 438 -23.56 -16.76 3.79
CA LEU A 438 -24.19 -15.51 4.24
C LEU A 438 -25.42 -15.18 3.39
N ILE A 439 -25.32 -15.31 2.07
CA ILE A 439 -26.43 -15.09 1.14
C ILE A 439 -27.58 -16.06 1.43
N GLU A 440 -27.27 -17.34 1.64
CA GLU A 440 -28.30 -18.34 1.94
C GLU A 440 -29.02 -18.04 3.26
N ARG A 441 -28.28 -17.60 4.28
CA ARG A 441 -28.88 -17.14 5.54
C ARG A 441 -29.82 -15.96 5.34
N LEU A 442 -29.41 -14.95 4.57
CA LEU A 442 -30.23 -13.77 4.28
C LEU A 442 -31.51 -14.15 3.51
N ARG A 443 -31.41 -15.11 2.58
CA ARG A 443 -32.58 -15.64 1.85
C ARG A 443 -33.57 -16.32 2.80
N LEU A 444 -33.09 -17.16 3.71
CA LEU A 444 -33.93 -17.82 4.71
C LEU A 444 -34.62 -16.81 5.64
N GLU A 445 -33.89 -15.80 6.12
CA GLU A 445 -34.45 -14.73 6.96
C GLU A 445 -35.53 -13.94 6.19
N TYR A 446 -35.30 -13.62 4.92
CA TYR A 446 -36.29 -12.97 4.06
C TYR A 446 -37.58 -13.80 3.89
N LEU A 447 -37.44 -15.10 3.60
CA LEU A 447 -38.57 -16.01 3.44
C LEU A 447 -39.38 -16.13 4.74
N GLN A 448 -38.71 -16.21 5.90
CA GLN A 448 -39.37 -16.24 7.21
C GLN A 448 -40.19 -14.96 7.46
N VAL A 449 -39.63 -13.79 7.15
CA VAL A 449 -40.34 -12.50 7.29
C VAL A 449 -41.52 -12.42 6.31
N ALA A 450 -41.35 -12.89 5.08
CA ALA A 450 -42.42 -12.93 4.09
C ALA A 450 -43.59 -13.83 4.53
N LEU A 451 -43.29 -15.03 5.03
CA LEU A 451 -44.30 -15.95 5.58
C LEU A 451 -45.01 -15.37 6.80
N ALA A 452 -44.27 -14.72 7.71
CA ALA A 452 -44.85 -14.07 8.90
C ALA A 452 -45.77 -12.88 8.55
N LYS A 453 -45.52 -12.20 7.43
CA LYS A 453 -46.38 -11.12 6.92
C LYS A 453 -47.58 -11.66 6.12
N GLY A 454 -47.39 -12.73 5.35
CA GLY A 454 -48.45 -13.41 4.60
C GLY A 454 -49.53 -14.03 5.51
N ASN A 455 -49.17 -14.43 6.74
CA ASN A 455 -50.12 -14.92 7.75
C ASN A 455 -50.88 -13.80 8.51
N ARG A 456 -50.79 -12.52 8.12
CA ARG A 456 -51.52 -11.41 8.78
C ARG A 456 -52.69 -10.85 7.99
N THR A 457 -53.09 -11.49 6.90
CA THR A 457 -54.30 -11.16 6.14
C THR A 457 -55.05 -12.43 5.79
N GLU A 458 -55.65 -13.06 6.80
CA GLU A 458 -56.88 -13.86 6.69
C GLU A 458 -57.82 -13.48 7.83
#